data_AF-A0A2S9FKA7-F1
#
_entry.id   AF-A0A2S9FKA7-F1
#
_cell.length_a   1.000
_cell.length_b   1.000
_cell.length_c   1.000
_cell.angle_alpha   90.00
_cell.angle_beta   90.00
_cell.angle_gamma   90.00
#
_symmetry.space_group_name_H-M   'P 1'
#
loop_
_entity.id
_entity.type
_entity.pdbx_description
1 polymer ?
#
loop_
_entity_poly.entity_id
_entity_poly.type
_entity_poly.pdbx_seq_one_letter_code
_entity_poly.pdbx_strand_id
1 'polypeptide(L)' 'GAMKGADRSGASIALVAGDRDLEAGTVGVKTLATGEQVDIAVDEVVAEVLSRLR' A
#
# COMPACT_ATOMS: atom_id res chain seq x y z
N GLY A 1 -3.66 12.74 -10.02
CA GLY A 1 -2.94 11.48 -9.79
C GLY A 1 -3.48 10.83 -8.54
N ALA A 2 -3.75 9.53 -8.57
CA ALA A 2 -4.40 8.78 -7.47
C ALA A 2 -3.75 9.03 -6.09
N MET A 3 -2.42 9.19 -6.05
CA MET A 3 -1.66 9.57 -4.84
C MET A 3 -2.14 10.87 -4.18
N LYS A 4 -2.44 11.92 -4.96
CA LYS A 4 -2.95 13.20 -4.45
C LYS A 4 -4.36 13.06 -3.83
N GLY A 5 -5.09 12.01 -4.19
CA GLY A 5 -6.38 11.67 -3.59
C GLY A 5 -6.21 10.96 -2.25
N ALA A 6 -5.24 10.04 -2.15
CA ALA A 6 -4.89 9.36 -0.91
C ALA A 6 -4.39 10.34 0.17
N ASP A 7 -3.56 11.32 -0.20
CA ASP A 7 -3.10 12.35 0.75
C ASP A 7 -4.26 13.20 1.31
N ARG A 8 -5.37 13.31 0.56
CA ARG A 8 -6.57 14.07 0.96
C ARG A 8 -7.57 13.23 1.75
N SER A 9 -7.49 11.90 1.73
CA SER A 9 -8.44 11.03 2.43
C SER A 9 -8.17 10.93 3.92
N GLY A 10 -7.01 11.38 4.40
CA GLY A 10 -6.57 11.21 5.79
C GLY A 10 -6.18 9.77 6.13
N ALA A 11 -5.97 8.91 5.13
CA ALA A 11 -5.50 7.55 5.34
C ALA A 11 -4.06 7.54 5.87
N SER A 12 -3.72 6.54 6.70
CA SER A 12 -2.35 6.29 7.16
C SER A 12 -1.54 5.44 6.17
N ILE A 13 -2.24 4.64 5.36
CA ILE A 13 -1.66 3.66 4.44
C ILE A 13 -2.33 3.77 3.07
N ALA A 14 -1.56 3.62 2.00
CA ALA A 14 -2.04 3.46 0.63
C ALA A 14 -1.51 2.15 0.03
N LEU A 15 -2.37 1.42 -0.67
CA LEU A 15 -2.00 0.26 -1.47
C LEU A 15 -1.81 0.68 -2.92
N VAL A 16 -0.67 0.32 -3.50
CA VAL A 16 -0.28 0.58 -4.88
C VAL A 16 -0.22 -0.75 -5.60
N ALA A 17 -1.19 -0.99 -6.48
CA ALA A 17 -1.25 -2.18 -7.31
C ALA A 17 -1.29 -1.73 -8.77
N GLY A 18 -0.12 -1.64 -9.40
CA GLY A 18 -0.02 -1.48 -10.84
C GLY A 18 -0.08 -2.83 -11.56
N ASP A 19 -0.32 -2.82 -12.87
CA ASP A 19 -0.42 -4.04 -13.68
C ASP A 19 0.81 -4.95 -13.52
N ARG A 20 2.02 -4.36 -13.51
CA ARG A 20 3.28 -5.10 -13.32
C ARG A 20 3.41 -5.73 -11.92
N ASP A 21 2.91 -5.06 -10.89
CA ASP A 21 3.00 -5.55 -9.52
C ASP A 21 2.05 -6.74 -9.34
N LEU A 22 0.85 -6.63 -9.92
CA LEU A 22 -0.13 -7.71 -9.95
C LEU A 22 0.35 -8.91 -10.76
N GLU A 23 1.02 -8.70 -11.90
CA GLU A 23 1.68 -9.77 -12.66
C GLU A 23 2.78 -10.48 -11.85
N ALA A 24 3.49 -9.73 -11.00
CA ALA A 24 4.50 -10.25 -10.08
C ALA A 24 3.90 -10.86 -8.79
N GLY A 25 2.59 -10.79 -8.59
CA GLY A 25 1.92 -11.27 -7.39
C GLY A 25 2.15 -10.41 -6.14
N THR A 26 2.48 -9.13 -6.32
CA THR A 26 2.79 -8.19 -5.22
C THR A 26 1.91 -6.94 -5.25
N VAL A 27 1.86 -6.26 -4.11
CA VAL A 27 1.24 -4.95 -3.91
C VAL A 27 2.19 -4.08 -3.10
N GLY A 28 2.41 -2.85 -3.54
CA GLY A 28 3.16 -1.86 -2.78
C GLY A 28 2.33 -1.31 -1.62
N VAL A 29 2.78 -1.52 -0.38
CA VAL A 29 2.19 -0.93 0.82
C VAL A 29 2.97 0.32 1.18
N LYS A 30 2.34 1.49 1.03
CA LYS A 30 2.94 2.79 1.35
C LYS A 30 2.41 3.37 2.64
N THR A 31 3.30 3.67 3.58
CA THR A 31 3.01 4.47 4.77
C THR A 31 3.00 5.94 4.38
N LEU A 32 1.86 6.61 4.50
CA LEU A 32 1.70 8.00 4.03
C LEU A 32 2.40 9.02 4.95
N ALA A 33 2.54 8.70 6.25
CA ALA A 33 3.23 9.56 7.20
C ALA A 33 4.74 9.70 6.93
N THR A 34 5.39 8.62 6.49
CA THR A 34 6.84 8.57 6.26
C THR A 34 7.22 8.58 4.78
N GLY A 35 6.29 8.21 3.90
CA GLY A 35 6.53 7.99 2.48
C GLY A 35 7.19 6.64 2.16
N GLU A 36 7.49 5.81 3.17
CA GLU A 36 8.07 4.49 3.00
C GLU A 36 7.11 3.58 2.24
N GLN A 37 7.65 2.80 1.30
CA GLN A 37 6.90 1.82 0.53
C GLN A 37 7.67 0.50 0.51
N VAL A 38 6.94 -0.59 0.73
CA VAL A 38 7.46 -1.95 0.65
C VAL A 38 6.55 -2.80 -0.23
N ASP A 39 7.14 -3.72 -0.97
CA ASP A 39 6.37 -4.65 -1.81
C ASP A 39 6.04 -5.91 -0.99
N ILE A 40 4.76 -6.24 -0.94
CA ILE A 40 4.22 -7.35 -0.14
C ILE A 40 3.49 -8.31 -1.08
N ALA A 41 3.57 -9.60 -0.81
CA ALA A 41 2.81 -10.59 -1.57
C ALA A 41 1.29 -10.33 -1.40
N VAL A 42 0.53 -10.50 -2.48
CA VAL A 42 -0.92 -10.20 -2.49
C VAL A 42 -1.69 -10.98 -1.42
N ASP A 43 -1.26 -12.21 -1.12
CA ASP A 43 -1.85 -13.08 -0.10
C ASP A 43 -1.52 -12.66 1.34
N GLU A 44 -0.40 -11.96 1.54
CA GLU A 44 0.04 -11.47 2.85
C GLU A 44 -0.42 -10.03 3.17
N VAL A 45 -0.85 -9.28 2.16
CA VAL A 45 -1.12 -7.83 2.26
C VAL A 45 -2.11 -7.46 3.37
N VAL A 46 -3.13 -8.30 3.60
CA VAL A 46 -4.14 -8.06 4.65
C VAL A 46 -3.51 -8.17 6.04
N ALA A 47 -2.69 -9.19 6.27
CA ALA A 47 -2.01 -9.40 7.54
C ALA A 47 -1.04 -8.24 7.82
N GLU A 48 -0.30 -7.82 6.80
CA GLU A 48 0.64 -6.70 6.90
C GLU A 48 -0.08 -5.39 7.25
N VAL A 49 -1.17 -5.05 6.55
CA VAL A 49 -1.94 -3.84 6.83
C VAL A 49 -2.52 -3.86 8.25
N LEU A 50 -3.05 -4.99 8.70
CA LEU A 50 -3.56 -5.14 10.07
C LEU A 50 -2.48 -4.96 11.13
N SER A 51 -1.24 -5.40 10.85
CA SER A 51 -0.12 -5.23 11.78
C SER A 51 0.26 -3.76 11.99
N ARG A 52 0.09 -2.92 10.97
CA ARG A 52 0.45 -1.49 10.97
C ARG A 52 -0.66 -0.55 11.47
N LEU A 53 -1.89 -1.05 11.57
CA LEU A 53 -3.04 -0.28 12.07
C LEU A 53 -3.33 -0.48 13.57
N ARG A 54 -2.61 -1.41 14.22
CA ARG A 54 -2.74 -1.68 15.66
C ARG A 54 -2.02 -0.66 16.53
#